data_AF-A0A7X9LWL5-F1
#
_entry.id   AF-A0A7X9LWL5-F1
#
_cell.length_a   1.000
_cell.length_b   1.000
_cell.length_c   1.000
_cell.angle_alpha   90.00
_cell.angle_beta   90.00
_cell.angle_gamma   90.00
#
_symmetry.space_group_name_H-M   'P 1'
#
loop_
_entity.id
_entity.type
_entity.pdbx_description
1 polymer ?
#
loop_
_entity_poly.entity_id
_entity_poly.type
_entity_poly.pdbx_seq_one_letter_code
_entity_poly.pdbx_strand_id
1 'polypeptide(L)'
;MKLNQKGSSLIQVLLVILVFSVLGLSLMGNVIGENKRTYATETNMQTRYLAESGLTYFENNMKSYFEQNKSRTINAVKFYEYLKDNAIGDFLDQDGFPVQPWSETTQKGITVKAEIVDKNDTEIPDNELNNHQIKDVKLKVTSTGKNKDSEATLISYYKFDVDIDEFTVDFPKFAGGMPLDFSNMDLVGLNLLNLVELDVLNFKESADKTYRIPYDQIFKLNALGPILQLNIGDGDRFHTMETNRVIATRTGTLLGADVLKGKKATLLTVDLLKYKDDKPTNVVIDGGFEGFKLLGIPIGSGYRDINFLKLGVMGNALIQQDKYEWDFNGKDRSDMRTFAFVEGLYVNKSLVIGDSKGGAGNLQLRGDIQVNEDLIVSKVNLTVGDLDEYEAKLKPEDYYLNQFVSGNATIKSNSCIKTKNYKYSYRLFSHGKITIENNPNCSVYGGLFYAQNGIDIKTNGKPITINGALLGDVTIDGVTLDQYSGNRLIYNHDPNLPYLYQIPLDTLKYKNLGRKFL
;
A
#
# COMPACT_ATOMS: atom_id res chain seq x y z
N MET A 1 -102.83 -36.71 -19.33
CA MET A 1 -101.48 -36.72 -19.95
C MET A 1 -100.45 -37.09 -18.87
N LYS A 2 -99.90 -38.30 -18.88
CA LYS A 2 -98.76 -38.64 -18.03
C LYS A 2 -97.53 -37.96 -18.64
N LEU A 3 -97.19 -36.78 -18.14
CA LEU A 3 -95.97 -36.08 -18.53
C LEU A 3 -94.77 -36.99 -18.30
N ASN A 4 -93.86 -37.01 -19.27
CA ASN A 4 -92.68 -37.86 -19.36
C ASN A 4 -91.64 -37.52 -18.28
N GLN A 5 -91.96 -37.77 -17.00
CA GLN A 5 -91.11 -37.47 -15.84
C GLN A 5 -89.77 -38.23 -15.87
N LYS A 6 -89.73 -39.39 -16.53
CA LYS A 6 -88.49 -40.17 -16.71
C LYS A 6 -87.52 -39.51 -17.70
N GLY A 7 -88.02 -38.89 -18.76
CA GLY A 7 -87.20 -38.15 -19.73
C GLY A 7 -86.59 -36.87 -19.14
N SER A 8 -87.37 -36.12 -18.35
CA SER A 8 -86.90 -34.88 -17.72
C SER A 8 -85.82 -35.12 -16.67
N SER A 9 -85.94 -36.18 -15.86
CA SER A 9 -84.93 -36.53 -14.86
C SER A 9 -83.61 -36.95 -15.51
N LEU A 10 -83.67 -37.69 -16.63
CA LEU A 10 -82.49 -38.10 -17.39
C LEU A 10 -81.72 -36.90 -17.95
N ILE A 11 -82.43 -35.93 -18.54
CA ILE A 11 -81.82 -34.70 -19.07
C ILE A 11 -81.15 -33.91 -17.94
N GLN A 12 -81.80 -33.81 -16.77
CA GLN A 12 -81.25 -33.07 -15.63
C GLN A 12 -79.97 -33.73 -15.09
N VAL A 13 -79.93 -35.06 -14.99
CA VAL A 13 -78.72 -35.81 -14.60
C VAL A 13 -77.61 -35.61 -15.64
N LEU A 14 -77.92 -35.71 -16.94
CA LEU A 14 -76.94 -35.46 -18.01
C LEU A 14 -76.38 -34.04 -17.97
N LEU A 15 -77.22 -33.05 -17.71
CA LEU A 15 -76.81 -31.65 -17.62
C LEU A 15 -75.92 -31.40 -16.40
N VAL A 16 -76.24 -32.01 -15.26
CA VAL A 16 -75.40 -31.96 -14.06
C VAL A 16 -74.05 -32.62 -14.30
N ILE A 17 -74.01 -33.81 -14.92
CA ILE A 17 -72.76 -34.48 -15.30
C ILE A 17 -71.93 -33.57 -16.22
N LEU A 18 -72.53 -32.96 -17.23
CA LEU A 18 -71.84 -32.08 -18.17
C LEU A 18 -71.25 -30.85 -17.46
N VAL A 19 -72.01 -30.21 -16.57
CA VAL A 19 -71.52 -29.07 -15.77
C VAL A 19 -70.33 -29.48 -14.90
N PHE A 20 -70.42 -30.63 -14.22
CA PHE A 20 -69.30 -31.14 -13.41
C PHE A 20 -68.09 -31.57 -14.26
N SER A 21 -68.29 -32.11 -15.47
CA SER A 21 -67.19 -32.41 -16.39
C SER A 21 -66.49 -31.15 -16.88
N VAL A 22 -67.22 -30.09 -17.23
CA VAL A 22 -66.63 -28.80 -17.64
C VAL A 22 -65.87 -28.16 -16.48
N LEU A 23 -66.44 -28.16 -15.27
CA LEU A 23 -65.76 -27.68 -14.06
C LEU A 23 -64.51 -28.50 -13.75
N GLY A 24 -64.59 -29.83 -13.82
CA GLY A 24 -63.46 -30.73 -13.60
C GLY A 24 -62.32 -30.50 -14.59
N LEU A 25 -62.64 -30.34 -15.88
CA LEU A 25 -61.66 -30.01 -16.92
C LEU A 25 -61.03 -28.62 -16.72
N SER A 26 -61.83 -27.62 -16.29
CA SER A 26 -61.32 -26.28 -16.00
C SER A 26 -60.34 -26.27 -14.82
N LEU A 27 -60.66 -26.99 -13.74
CA LEU A 27 -59.78 -27.13 -12.58
C LEU A 27 -58.48 -27.88 -12.93
N MET A 28 -58.58 -28.98 -13.69
CA MET A 28 -57.39 -29.69 -14.18
C MET A 28 -56.52 -28.81 -15.09
N GLY A 29 -57.15 -28.01 -15.96
CA GLY A 29 -56.44 -27.03 -16.80
C GLY A 29 -55.65 -26.01 -15.98
N ASN A 30 -56.24 -25.48 -14.91
CA ASN A 30 -55.56 -24.54 -14.00
C ASN A 30 -54.38 -25.20 -13.26
N VAL A 31 -54.56 -26.41 -12.71
CA VAL A 31 -53.47 -27.12 -12.01
C VAL A 31 -52.31 -27.45 -12.95
N ILE A 32 -52.60 -27.89 -14.18
CA ILE A 32 -51.56 -28.15 -15.19
C ILE A 32 -50.84 -26.85 -15.57
N GLY A 33 -51.58 -25.74 -15.69
CA GLY A 33 -51.02 -24.42 -15.97
C GLY A 33 -50.10 -23.91 -14.85
N GLU A 34 -50.55 -24.02 -13.60
CA GLU A 34 -49.75 -23.62 -12.43
C GLU A 34 -48.51 -24.50 -12.24
N ASN A 35 -48.62 -25.81 -12.44
CA ASN A 35 -47.47 -26.72 -12.39
C ASN A 35 -46.45 -26.37 -13.48
N LYS A 36 -46.88 -26.08 -14.71
CA LYS A 36 -45.97 -25.62 -15.78
C LYS A 36 -45.29 -24.30 -15.42
N ARG A 37 -46.04 -23.33 -14.87
CA ARG A 37 -45.49 -22.03 -14.47
C ARG A 37 -44.49 -22.17 -13.33
N THR A 38 -44.82 -22.97 -12.32
CA THR A 38 -43.96 -23.24 -11.17
C THR A 38 -42.69 -23.94 -11.62
N TYR A 39 -42.81 -24.98 -12.45
CA TYR A 39 -41.66 -25.70 -13.01
C TYR A 39 -40.74 -24.80 -13.85
N ALA A 40 -41.31 -23.95 -14.72
CA ALA A 40 -40.53 -22.98 -15.49
C ALA A 40 -39.83 -21.96 -14.59
N THR A 41 -40.52 -21.47 -13.55
CA THR A 41 -39.95 -20.52 -12.59
C THR A 41 -38.82 -21.17 -11.79
N GLU A 42 -39.02 -22.37 -11.27
CA GLU A 42 -38.01 -23.12 -10.53
C GLU A 42 -36.80 -23.44 -11.40
N THR A 43 -37.02 -23.90 -12.64
CA THR A 43 -35.94 -24.15 -13.60
C THR A 43 -35.13 -22.88 -13.86
N ASN A 44 -35.79 -21.74 -14.06
CA ASN A 44 -35.13 -20.44 -14.26
C ASN A 44 -34.37 -19.95 -13.01
N MET A 45 -34.89 -20.21 -11.80
CA MET A 45 -34.17 -19.91 -10.56
C MET A 45 -32.93 -20.79 -10.42
N GLN A 46 -33.05 -22.09 -10.73
CA GLN A 46 -31.95 -23.03 -10.69
C GLN A 46 -30.85 -22.68 -11.70
N THR A 47 -31.18 -22.28 -12.93
CA THR A 47 -30.18 -21.86 -13.92
C THR A 47 -29.46 -20.59 -13.51
N ARG A 48 -30.17 -19.60 -12.95
CA ARG A 48 -29.55 -18.40 -12.38
C ARG A 48 -28.59 -18.73 -11.24
N TYR A 49 -29.00 -19.60 -10.32
CA TYR A 49 -28.15 -20.05 -9.22
C TYR A 49 -26.90 -20.79 -9.72
N LEU A 50 -27.00 -21.57 -10.79
CA LEU A 50 -25.86 -22.23 -11.44
C LEU A 50 -24.88 -21.21 -12.04
N ALA A 51 -25.37 -20.17 -12.72
CA ALA A 51 -24.54 -19.09 -13.25
C ALA A 51 -23.85 -18.28 -12.12
N GLU A 52 -24.55 -17.99 -11.02
CA GLU A 52 -23.95 -17.36 -9.84
C GLU A 52 -22.87 -18.24 -9.18
N SER A 53 -23.10 -19.56 -9.14
CA SER A 53 -22.14 -20.52 -8.62
C SER A 53 -20.86 -20.57 -9.46
N GLY A 54 -20.96 -20.47 -10.78
CA GLY A 54 -19.78 -20.41 -11.65
C GLY A 54 -18.93 -19.15 -11.44
N LEU A 55 -19.56 -17.99 -11.26
CA LEU A 55 -18.82 -16.78 -10.86
C LEU A 55 -18.17 -16.92 -9.49
N THR A 56 -18.87 -17.51 -8.52
CA THR A 56 -18.33 -17.75 -7.18
C THR A 56 -17.12 -18.71 -7.23
N TYR A 57 -17.18 -19.73 -8.09
CA TYR A 57 -16.05 -20.62 -8.33
C TYR A 57 -14.84 -19.86 -8.87
N PHE A 58 -15.05 -19.02 -9.89
CA PHE A 58 -14.00 -18.17 -10.44
C PHE A 58 -13.37 -17.26 -9.38
N GLU A 59 -14.19 -16.55 -8.59
CA GLU A 59 -13.74 -15.68 -7.50
C GLU A 59 -12.88 -16.44 -6.48
N ASN A 60 -13.31 -17.65 -6.08
CA ASN A 60 -12.57 -18.49 -5.13
C ASN A 60 -11.27 -19.05 -5.72
N ASN A 61 -11.26 -19.40 -7.01
CA ASN A 61 -10.07 -19.86 -7.71
C ASN A 61 -9.01 -18.75 -7.77
N MET A 62 -9.41 -17.54 -8.18
CA MET A 62 -8.53 -16.36 -8.18
C MET A 62 -7.99 -16.04 -6.79
N LYS A 63 -8.85 -16.04 -5.76
CA LYS A 63 -8.41 -15.82 -4.37
C LYS A 63 -7.37 -16.84 -3.95
N SER A 64 -7.64 -18.12 -4.22
CA SER A 64 -6.73 -19.22 -3.86
C SER A 64 -5.40 -19.08 -4.60
N TYR A 65 -5.42 -18.66 -5.86
CA TYR A 65 -4.23 -18.41 -6.65
C TYR A 65 -3.35 -17.31 -6.03
N PHE A 66 -3.92 -16.16 -5.70
CA PHE A 66 -3.16 -15.06 -5.08
C PHE A 66 -2.61 -15.46 -3.71
N GLU A 67 -3.40 -16.15 -2.88
CA GLU A 67 -2.97 -16.64 -1.57
C GLU A 67 -1.79 -17.64 -1.66
N GLN A 68 -1.82 -18.54 -2.64
CA GLN A 68 -0.74 -19.53 -2.84
C GLN A 68 0.54 -18.91 -3.42
N ASN A 69 0.43 -17.75 -4.08
CA ASN A 69 1.54 -17.12 -4.79
C ASN A 69 1.97 -15.78 -4.17
N LYS A 70 1.57 -15.48 -2.92
CA LYS A 70 1.87 -14.20 -2.23
C LYS A 70 3.32 -13.76 -2.29
N SER A 71 4.27 -14.69 -2.15
CA SER A 71 5.70 -14.38 -2.11
C SER A 71 6.34 -14.14 -3.48
N ARG A 72 5.59 -14.27 -4.58
CA ARG A 72 6.12 -14.08 -5.93
C ARG A 72 6.00 -12.62 -6.35
N THR A 73 6.90 -12.19 -7.23
CA THR A 73 6.81 -10.87 -7.86
C THR A 73 6.51 -11.03 -9.35
N ILE A 74 5.65 -10.19 -9.90
CA ILE A 74 5.33 -10.16 -11.33
C ILE A 74 5.84 -8.87 -11.96
N ASN A 75 6.34 -8.95 -13.18
CA ASN A 75 6.61 -7.76 -13.98
C ASN A 75 5.29 -7.09 -14.38
N ALA A 76 5.06 -5.85 -13.93
CA ALA A 76 3.87 -5.04 -14.19
C ALA A 76 3.49 -4.97 -15.67
N VAL A 77 4.49 -4.93 -16.57
CA VAL A 77 4.27 -4.87 -18.02
C VAL A 77 3.69 -6.17 -18.55
N LYS A 78 4.10 -7.30 -17.97
CA LYS A 78 3.66 -8.66 -18.36
C LYS A 78 2.56 -9.19 -17.46
N PHE A 79 1.90 -8.32 -16.69
CA PHE A 79 0.99 -8.76 -15.64
C PHE A 79 -0.13 -9.65 -16.18
N TYR A 80 -0.75 -9.25 -17.28
CA TYR A 80 -1.87 -10.00 -17.85
C TYR A 80 -1.43 -11.23 -18.65
N GLU A 81 -0.28 -11.18 -19.34
CA GLU A 81 0.35 -12.36 -19.94
C GLU A 81 0.60 -13.41 -18.84
N TYR A 82 1.12 -12.98 -17.69
CA TYR A 82 1.31 -13.82 -16.53
C TYR A 82 -0.01 -14.39 -15.98
N LEU A 83 -1.05 -13.56 -15.80
CA LEU A 83 -2.36 -14.04 -15.36
C LEU A 83 -2.94 -15.06 -16.33
N LYS A 84 -2.85 -14.80 -17.63
CA LYS A 84 -3.29 -15.71 -18.69
C LYS A 84 -2.59 -17.06 -18.57
N ASP A 85 -1.27 -17.06 -18.46
CA ASP A 85 -0.49 -18.30 -18.47
C ASP A 85 -0.60 -19.10 -17.16
N ASN A 86 -0.91 -18.45 -16.03
CA ASN A 86 -0.78 -19.07 -14.72
C ASN A 86 -2.06 -19.13 -13.88
N ALA A 87 -3.02 -18.21 -14.09
CA ALA A 87 -4.18 -18.06 -13.21
C ALA A 87 -5.50 -18.30 -13.94
N ILE A 88 -5.65 -17.78 -15.16
CA ILE A 88 -6.92 -17.77 -15.88
C ILE A 88 -6.92 -18.56 -17.19
N GLY A 89 -5.82 -19.19 -17.57
CA GLY A 89 -5.65 -19.87 -18.87
C GLY A 89 -6.79 -20.82 -19.19
N ASP A 90 -7.18 -21.65 -18.22
CA ASP A 90 -8.28 -22.61 -18.34
C ASP A 90 -9.64 -21.96 -18.65
N PHE A 91 -9.83 -20.69 -18.27
CA PHE A 91 -11.08 -19.95 -18.51
C PHE A 91 -11.09 -19.19 -19.85
N LEU A 92 -9.95 -19.07 -20.54
CA LEU A 92 -9.83 -18.33 -21.80
C LEU A 92 -10.19 -19.16 -23.03
N ASP A 93 -10.44 -20.47 -22.88
CA ASP A 93 -10.86 -21.34 -23.98
C ASP A 93 -12.16 -20.87 -24.62
N GLN A 94 -12.29 -21.07 -25.94
CA GLN A 94 -13.47 -20.65 -26.70
C GLN A 94 -14.78 -21.23 -26.13
N ASP A 95 -14.72 -22.47 -25.64
CA ASP A 95 -15.84 -23.21 -25.06
C ASP A 95 -16.04 -22.93 -23.56
N GLY A 96 -15.11 -22.19 -22.92
CA GLY A 96 -15.07 -21.94 -21.49
C GLY A 96 -14.72 -23.16 -20.64
N PHE A 97 -14.46 -22.93 -19.36
CA PHE A 97 -14.12 -23.97 -18.38
C PHE A 97 -15.38 -24.62 -17.79
N PRO A 98 -15.56 -25.95 -17.90
CA PRO A 98 -16.68 -26.63 -17.26
C PRO A 98 -16.45 -26.76 -15.75
N VAL A 99 -17.39 -26.23 -14.96
CA VAL A 99 -17.39 -26.34 -13.50
C VAL A 99 -18.39 -27.40 -13.08
N GLN A 100 -17.97 -28.34 -12.24
CA GLN A 100 -18.87 -29.35 -11.69
C GLN A 100 -19.86 -28.69 -10.72
N PRO A 101 -21.18 -28.81 -10.93
CA PRO A 101 -22.14 -28.38 -9.95
C PRO A 101 -21.99 -29.24 -8.69
N TRP A 102 -22.27 -28.67 -7.52
CA TRP A 102 -22.22 -29.40 -6.24
C TRP A 102 -23.21 -30.57 -6.14
N SER A 103 -24.06 -30.78 -7.16
CA SER A 103 -25.03 -31.88 -7.23
C SER A 103 -24.68 -32.86 -8.34
N GLU A 104 -24.66 -34.16 -8.03
CA GLU A 104 -24.30 -35.30 -8.90
C GLU A 104 -25.20 -35.52 -10.14
N THR A 105 -26.09 -34.59 -10.48
CA THR A 105 -27.03 -34.75 -11.59
C THR A 105 -26.39 -34.38 -12.92
N THR A 106 -26.33 -35.33 -13.86
CA THR A 106 -25.80 -35.17 -15.23
C THR A 106 -26.52 -34.14 -16.11
N GLN A 107 -27.65 -33.58 -15.66
CA GLN A 107 -28.46 -32.62 -16.41
C GLN A 107 -28.15 -31.15 -16.09
N LYS A 108 -27.25 -30.88 -15.14
CA LYS A 108 -26.83 -29.53 -14.75
C LYS A 108 -25.40 -29.30 -15.23
N GLY A 109 -25.19 -28.18 -15.91
CA GLY A 109 -23.87 -27.75 -16.36
C GLY A 109 -23.61 -26.31 -15.95
N ILE A 110 -22.37 -26.02 -15.59
CA ILE A 110 -21.85 -24.66 -15.39
C ILE A 110 -20.66 -24.52 -16.32
N THR A 111 -20.65 -23.46 -17.12
CA THR A 111 -19.50 -23.08 -17.94
C THR A 111 -19.06 -21.68 -17.51
N VAL A 112 -17.76 -21.47 -17.37
CA VAL A 112 -17.17 -20.17 -17.01
C VAL A 112 -16.14 -19.79 -18.06
N LYS A 113 -16.32 -18.63 -18.68
CA LYS A 113 -15.40 -18.06 -19.67
C LYS A 113 -14.88 -16.73 -19.17
N ALA A 114 -13.58 -16.47 -19.35
CA ALA A 114 -12.96 -15.19 -19.08
C ALA A 114 -12.47 -14.54 -20.38
N GLU A 115 -12.49 -13.21 -20.43
CA GLU A 115 -12.02 -12.41 -21.55
C GLU A 115 -11.31 -11.18 -20.97
N ILE A 116 -10.15 -10.82 -21.53
CA ILE A 116 -9.44 -9.59 -21.15
C ILE A 116 -9.92 -8.48 -22.07
N VAL A 117 -10.55 -7.45 -21.50
CA VAL A 117 -11.22 -6.39 -22.25
C VAL A 117 -10.72 -5.00 -21.84
N ASP A 118 -10.81 -4.05 -22.78
CA ASP A 118 -10.52 -2.65 -22.53
C ASP A 118 -11.65 -1.94 -21.75
N LYS A 119 -11.51 -0.64 -21.55
CA LYS A 119 -12.53 0.19 -20.90
C LYS A 119 -13.89 0.21 -21.62
N ASN A 120 -13.92 -0.11 -22.92
CA ASN A 120 -15.08 -0.12 -23.80
C ASN A 120 -15.63 -1.55 -24.03
N ASP A 121 -15.19 -2.53 -23.24
CA ASP A 121 -15.56 -3.95 -23.35
C ASP A 121 -15.14 -4.60 -24.69
N THR A 122 -14.08 -4.08 -25.32
CA THR A 122 -13.47 -4.67 -26.52
C THR A 122 -12.36 -5.64 -26.10
N GLU A 123 -12.37 -6.85 -26.64
CA GLU A 123 -11.32 -7.84 -26.38
C GLU A 123 -9.96 -7.32 -26.84
N ILE A 124 -8.96 -7.42 -25.96
CA ILE A 124 -7.60 -6.99 -26.25
C ILE A 124 -6.83 -8.19 -26.80
N PRO A 125 -6.32 -8.14 -28.04
CA PRO A 125 -5.57 -9.25 -28.59
C PRO A 125 -4.22 -9.43 -27.87
N ASP A 126 -3.73 -10.67 -27.81
CA ASP A 126 -2.53 -11.07 -27.05
C ASP A 126 -1.29 -10.20 -27.34
N ASN A 127 -1.11 -9.78 -28.59
CA ASN A 127 0.01 -8.96 -29.02
C ASN A 127 -0.06 -7.50 -28.54
N GLU A 128 -1.21 -7.04 -28.05
CA GLU A 128 -1.44 -5.67 -27.58
C GLU A 128 -1.56 -5.56 -26.05
N LEU A 129 -1.62 -6.70 -25.36
CA LEU A 129 -1.83 -6.77 -23.92
C LEU A 129 -0.76 -6.02 -23.11
N ASN A 130 0.50 -6.11 -23.53
CA ASN A 130 1.63 -5.43 -22.87
C ASN A 130 1.69 -3.92 -23.14
N ASN A 131 0.85 -3.39 -24.04
CA ASN A 131 0.76 -1.95 -24.34
C ASN A 131 -0.26 -1.23 -23.44
N HIS A 132 -1.05 -1.97 -22.68
CA HIS A 132 -2.10 -1.43 -21.82
C HIS A 132 -1.65 -1.36 -20.36
N GLN A 133 -2.02 -0.28 -19.66
CA GLN A 133 -1.76 -0.18 -18.23
C GLN A 133 -2.73 -1.09 -17.45
N ILE A 134 -2.29 -1.63 -16.31
CA ILE A 134 -3.10 -2.48 -15.41
C ILE A 134 -4.44 -1.82 -15.04
N LYS A 135 -4.50 -0.50 -14.94
CA LYS A 135 -5.73 0.22 -14.58
C LYS A 135 -6.78 0.29 -15.69
N ASP A 136 -6.37 0.14 -16.95
CA ASP A 136 -7.19 0.39 -18.15
C ASP A 136 -7.84 -0.89 -18.70
N VAL A 137 -7.47 -2.03 -18.13
CA VAL A 137 -7.90 -3.36 -18.55
C VAL A 137 -8.77 -3.99 -17.46
N LYS A 138 -9.82 -4.68 -17.90
CA LYS A 138 -10.74 -5.41 -17.04
C LYS A 138 -10.77 -6.88 -17.46
N LEU A 139 -11.10 -7.75 -16.52
CA LEU A 139 -11.42 -9.13 -16.79
C LEU A 139 -12.93 -9.29 -16.82
N LYS A 140 -13.48 -9.62 -17.99
CA LYS A 140 -14.89 -9.95 -18.18
C LYS A 140 -15.06 -11.45 -18.01
N VAL A 141 -15.84 -11.87 -17.02
CA VAL A 141 -16.12 -13.29 -16.77
C VAL A 141 -17.60 -13.55 -17.01
N THR A 142 -17.87 -14.49 -17.90
CA THR A 142 -19.21 -14.93 -18.27
C THR A 142 -19.43 -16.32 -17.71
N SER A 143 -20.44 -16.48 -16.86
CA SER A 143 -20.87 -17.79 -16.37
C SER A 143 -22.23 -18.14 -16.93
N THR A 144 -22.32 -19.32 -17.52
CA THR A 144 -23.53 -19.88 -18.10
C THR A 144 -23.97 -21.09 -17.30
N GLY A 145 -25.16 -21.01 -16.70
CA GLY A 145 -25.80 -22.12 -15.99
C GLY A 145 -26.86 -22.77 -16.87
N LYS A 146 -26.73 -24.08 -17.11
CA LYS A 146 -27.67 -24.87 -17.92
C LYS A 146 -28.37 -25.93 -17.09
N ASN A 147 -29.69 -26.01 -17.22
CA ASN A 147 -30.53 -27.03 -16.59
C ASN A 147 -31.60 -27.49 -17.58
N LYS A 148 -31.42 -28.70 -18.14
CA LYS A 148 -32.26 -29.22 -19.23
C LYS A 148 -32.30 -28.24 -20.43
N ASP A 149 -33.47 -27.66 -20.69
CA ASP A 149 -33.73 -26.75 -21.82
C ASP A 149 -33.64 -25.26 -21.43
N SER A 150 -33.35 -24.95 -20.16
CA SER A 150 -33.17 -23.57 -19.70
C SER A 150 -31.68 -23.26 -19.55
N GLU A 151 -31.34 -22.02 -19.89
CA GLU A 151 -30.00 -21.46 -19.81
C GLU A 151 -30.10 -20.05 -19.23
N ALA A 152 -29.18 -19.71 -18.34
CA ALA A 152 -29.03 -18.36 -17.82
C ALA A 152 -27.57 -17.96 -17.86
N THR A 153 -27.30 -16.73 -18.30
CA THR A 153 -25.94 -16.20 -18.43
C THR A 153 -25.78 -14.98 -17.54
N LEU A 154 -24.70 -14.97 -16.77
CA LEU A 154 -24.34 -13.91 -15.84
C LEU A 154 -22.93 -13.43 -16.17
N ILE A 155 -22.79 -12.12 -16.40
CA ILE A 155 -21.50 -11.48 -16.67
C ILE A 155 -21.06 -10.71 -15.43
N SER A 156 -19.79 -10.80 -15.08
CA SER A 156 -19.15 -10.00 -14.04
C SER A 156 -17.86 -9.39 -14.58
N TYR A 157 -17.56 -8.18 -14.13
CA TYR A 157 -16.31 -7.49 -14.50
C TYR A 157 -15.41 -7.38 -13.29
N TYR A 158 -14.13 -7.66 -13.46
CA TYR A 158 -13.12 -7.53 -12.42
C TYR A 158 -12.03 -6.56 -12.87
N LYS A 159 -11.56 -5.72 -11.96
CA LYS A 159 -10.40 -4.87 -12.17
C LYS A 159 -9.32 -5.23 -11.16
N PHE A 160 -8.08 -5.32 -11.63
CA PHE A 160 -6.93 -5.47 -10.76
C PHE A 160 -6.42 -4.09 -10.36
N ASP A 161 -6.04 -3.96 -9.10
CA ASP A 161 -5.45 -2.76 -8.55
C ASP A 161 -4.34 -3.13 -7.57
N VAL A 162 -3.41 -2.21 -7.37
CA VAL A 162 -2.38 -2.37 -6.34
C VAL A 162 -2.99 -1.93 -5.01
N ASP A 163 -3.14 -2.88 -4.11
CA ASP A 163 -3.61 -2.65 -2.77
C ASP A 163 -2.50 -2.11 -1.88
N ILE A 164 -2.53 -0.80 -1.63
CA ILE A 164 -1.62 -0.17 -0.67
C ILE A 164 -2.23 -0.25 0.76
N ASP A 165 -3.54 -0.51 0.90
CA ASP A 165 -4.23 -0.58 2.18
C ASP A 165 -3.83 -1.81 3.03
N GLU A 166 -3.53 -2.99 2.46
CA GLU A 166 -3.03 -4.14 3.26
C GLU A 166 -1.69 -3.83 3.95
N PHE A 167 -0.92 -2.91 3.37
CA PHE A 167 0.30 -2.38 3.95
C PHE A 167 0.03 -1.29 4.96
N THR A 168 -1.20 -0.77 5.13
CA THR A 168 -1.51 0.08 6.29
C THR A 168 -1.50 -0.77 7.56
N VAL A 169 -0.33 -0.89 8.18
CA VAL A 169 -0.17 -1.71 9.37
C VAL A 169 -0.96 -1.10 10.53
N ASP A 170 -1.94 -1.86 10.99
CA ASP A 170 -2.38 -1.81 12.38
C ASP A 170 -1.15 -1.97 13.27
N PHE A 171 -0.74 -0.90 13.98
CA PHE A 171 0.25 -0.93 15.07
C PHE A 171 0.13 -2.16 16.01
N PRO A 172 -1.04 -2.80 16.22
CA PRO A 172 -1.16 -4.14 16.78
C PRO A 172 -0.17 -5.22 16.26
N LYS A 173 0.35 -5.13 15.03
CA LYS A 173 1.35 -6.07 14.47
C LYS A 173 2.78 -5.87 15.04
N PHE A 174 2.98 -4.92 15.96
CA PHE A 174 4.19 -4.81 16.79
C PHE A 174 4.13 -5.70 18.06
N ALA A 175 3.47 -6.85 17.99
CA ALA A 175 3.45 -7.80 19.11
C ALA A 175 4.88 -8.19 19.53
N GLY A 176 5.20 -7.99 20.81
CA GLY A 176 6.55 -8.15 21.36
C GLY A 176 7.49 -6.96 21.15
N GLY A 177 7.01 -5.85 20.58
CA GLY A 177 7.79 -4.62 20.42
C GLY A 177 8.06 -3.93 21.75
N MET A 178 9.24 -3.32 21.86
CA MET A 178 9.62 -2.50 23.01
C MET A 178 9.20 -1.05 22.75
N PRO A 179 8.17 -0.52 23.46
CA PRO A 179 7.89 0.90 23.38
C PRO A 179 9.04 1.67 24.04
N LEU A 180 9.62 2.62 23.31
CA LEU A 180 10.58 3.55 23.87
C LEU A 180 9.88 4.91 24.01
N ASP A 181 9.66 5.32 25.26
CA ASP A 181 9.14 6.63 25.61
C ASP A 181 10.32 7.58 25.86
N PHE A 182 10.48 8.54 24.95
CA PHE A 182 11.56 9.54 25.00
C PHE A 182 11.17 10.81 25.76
N SER A 183 9.95 10.88 26.30
CA SER A 183 9.45 12.05 27.04
C SER A 183 10.03 12.20 28.46
N ASN A 184 10.56 11.11 29.05
CA ASN A 184 11.16 11.08 30.39
C ASN A 184 12.69 11.26 30.41
N MET A 185 13.30 11.69 29.30
CA MET A 185 14.72 12.04 29.30
C MET A 185 14.90 13.45 29.86
N ASP A 186 14.86 13.56 31.20
CA ASP A 186 15.22 14.78 31.91
C ASP A 186 16.69 15.15 31.62
N LEU A 187 16.89 16.12 30.73
CA LEU A 187 18.08 16.97 30.75
C LEU A 187 17.98 17.86 32.00
N VAL A 188 18.60 17.40 33.09
CA VAL A 188 18.67 18.17 34.33
C VAL A 188 19.36 19.51 34.08
N GLY A 189 18.55 20.57 34.15
CA GLY A 189 18.98 21.94 34.42
C GLY A 189 19.23 22.81 33.19
N LEU A 190 18.27 23.69 32.88
CA LEU A 190 18.50 25.13 32.64
C LEU A 190 17.16 25.86 32.47
N ASN A 191 17.01 26.92 33.25
CA ASN A 191 15.85 27.81 33.27
C ASN A 191 16.05 28.91 32.22
N LEU A 192 15.17 29.00 31.21
CA LEU A 192 15.22 30.04 30.18
C LEU A 192 13.83 30.64 29.94
N LEU A 193 13.33 31.34 30.95
CA LEU A 193 12.36 32.43 30.77
C LEU A 193 13.11 33.65 30.25
N ASN A 194 12.89 34.02 28.99
CA ASN A 194 12.64 35.39 28.52
C ASN A 194 12.68 35.46 26.98
N LEU A 195 11.80 36.33 26.45
CA LEU A 195 11.75 36.91 25.09
C LEU A 195 10.82 36.23 24.08
N VAL A 196 9.57 36.73 24.10
CA VAL A 196 8.68 36.79 22.94
C VAL A 196 8.72 38.22 22.40
N GLU A 197 8.87 38.40 21.09
CA GLU A 197 8.11 39.38 20.30
C GLU A 197 8.12 39.01 18.80
N LEU A 198 6.96 39.22 18.15
CA LEU A 198 6.59 38.97 16.75
C LEU A 198 7.40 39.85 15.77
N ASP A 199 7.49 39.65 14.44
CA ASP A 199 6.60 39.08 13.44
C ASP A 199 7.38 38.86 12.11
N VAL A 200 6.74 38.21 11.12
CA VAL A 200 7.14 38.06 9.69
C VAL A 200 7.98 36.83 9.30
N LEU A 201 7.28 35.85 8.72
CA LEU A 201 7.70 34.72 7.84
C LEU A 201 9.22 34.48 7.70
N ASN A 202 9.75 33.56 8.50
CA ASN A 202 11.10 33.00 8.32
C ASN A 202 11.18 31.60 8.96
N PHE A 203 11.63 30.58 8.22
CA PHE A 203 11.78 29.21 8.73
C PHE A 203 12.94 29.14 9.75
N LYS A 204 12.61 29.21 11.04
CA LYS A 204 13.53 29.00 12.18
C LYS A 204 12.76 28.36 13.33
N GLU A 205 12.77 27.03 13.44
CA GLU A 205 12.44 26.35 14.70
C GLU A 205 13.72 25.83 15.39
N SER A 206 13.73 25.92 16.73
CA SER A 206 14.78 25.41 17.61
C SER A 206 14.67 23.89 17.74
N ALA A 207 15.80 23.23 17.98
CA ALA A 207 15.94 21.78 18.13
C ALA A 207 15.17 21.18 19.33
N ASP A 208 14.37 21.98 20.04
CA ASP A 208 13.79 21.67 21.34
C ASP A 208 12.44 20.94 21.26
N LYS A 209 11.95 20.63 20.04
CA LYS A 209 10.67 19.94 19.82
C LYS A 209 10.78 18.58 19.11
N THR A 210 11.99 18.16 18.77
CA THR A 210 12.27 16.90 18.07
C THR A 210 12.99 15.93 18.99
N TYR A 211 12.51 14.69 19.12
CA TYR A 211 13.26 13.65 19.83
C TYR A 211 14.13 12.88 18.83
N ARG A 212 15.43 12.84 19.09
CA ARG A 212 16.37 11.99 18.33
C ARG A 212 16.24 10.55 18.84
N ILE A 213 16.26 9.58 17.93
CA ILE A 213 16.34 8.18 18.34
C ILE A 213 17.71 7.96 18.99
N PRO A 214 17.78 7.53 20.26
CA PRO A 214 19.05 7.37 20.95
C PRO A 214 19.82 6.13 20.48
N TYR A 215 21.14 6.18 20.69
CA TYR A 215 22.05 5.05 20.60
C TYR A 215 21.75 4.03 21.70
N ASP A 216 21.87 2.75 21.38
CA ASP A 216 21.74 1.67 22.35
C ASP A 216 23.00 1.50 23.24
N GLN A 217 22.80 0.89 24.42
CA GLN A 217 23.69 0.76 25.60
C GLN A 217 24.01 2.05 26.42
N ILE A 218 23.49 3.24 26.09
CA ILE A 218 23.92 4.50 26.74
C ILE A 218 22.99 5.07 27.83
N PHE A 219 21.81 4.51 28.13
CA PHE A 219 20.94 5.11 29.17
C PHE A 219 21.11 4.56 30.60
N LYS A 220 21.87 3.48 30.82
CA LYS A 220 22.09 2.94 32.19
C LYS A 220 23.51 3.06 32.73
N LEU A 221 24.53 3.31 31.90
CA LEU A 221 25.93 3.28 32.33
C LEU A 221 26.64 4.64 32.34
N ASN A 222 26.08 5.70 31.76
CA ASN A 222 26.80 6.99 31.69
C ASN A 222 26.87 7.80 33.00
N ALA A 223 26.14 7.42 34.04
CA ALA A 223 26.34 8.00 35.37
C ALA A 223 27.45 7.31 36.19
N LEU A 224 27.86 6.08 35.84
CA LEU A 224 28.77 5.25 36.66
C LEU A 224 29.93 4.57 35.90
N GLY A 225 29.89 4.51 34.57
CA GLY A 225 30.89 3.84 33.72
C GLY A 225 32.32 4.35 33.91
N PRO A 226 32.57 5.68 34.01
CA PRO A 226 33.91 6.21 34.29
C PRO A 226 34.44 5.86 35.69
N ILE A 227 33.56 5.58 36.66
CA ILE A 227 33.94 5.18 38.03
C ILE A 227 34.32 3.69 38.09
N LEU A 228 33.84 2.87 37.14
CA LEU A 228 33.98 1.41 37.14
C LEU A 228 34.94 0.85 36.07
N GLN A 229 35.63 1.68 35.29
CA GLN A 229 36.56 1.26 34.22
C GLN A 229 35.96 0.24 33.22
N LEU A 230 34.68 0.39 32.88
CA LEU A 230 34.06 -0.45 31.85
C LEU A 230 34.30 0.20 30.48
N ASN A 231 35.21 -0.38 29.70
CA ASN A 231 35.39 -0.02 28.28
C ASN A 231 34.14 -0.43 27.49
N ILE A 232 33.40 0.56 26.99
CA ILE A 232 32.34 0.32 26.00
C ILE A 232 33.02 0.27 24.64
N GLY A 233 33.19 -0.95 24.10
CA GLY A 233 33.77 -1.18 22.78
C GLY A 233 32.89 -0.63 21.64
N ASP A 234 33.50 -0.47 20.46
CA ASP A 234 32.87 0.09 19.25
C ASP A 234 31.77 -0.80 18.62
N GLY A 235 31.34 -1.89 19.25
CA GLY A 235 30.51 -2.94 18.63
C GLY A 235 29.01 -2.96 18.94
N ASP A 236 28.54 -2.47 20.10
CA ASP A 236 27.17 -2.78 20.59
C ASP A 236 26.21 -1.59 20.64
N ARG A 237 26.53 -0.47 19.96
CA ARG A 237 25.88 0.83 20.18
C ARG A 237 24.49 0.99 19.55
N PHE A 238 23.98 -0.01 18.82
CA PHE A 238 22.60 -0.03 18.28
C PHE A 238 21.93 -1.40 18.40
N HIS A 239 22.47 -2.28 19.26
CA HIS A 239 22.02 -3.66 19.36
C HIS A 239 20.49 -3.79 19.51
N THR A 240 19.85 -2.93 20.31
CA THR A 240 18.39 -2.91 20.53
C THR A 240 17.64 -2.52 19.27
N MET A 241 18.12 -1.56 18.50
CA MET A 241 17.49 -1.18 17.22
C MET A 241 17.70 -2.26 16.16
N GLU A 242 18.84 -2.97 16.22
CA GLU A 242 19.20 -4.07 15.32
C GLU A 242 18.53 -5.41 15.66
N THR A 243 18.12 -5.61 16.92
CA THR A 243 17.58 -6.89 17.40
C THR A 243 16.12 -6.84 17.86
N ASN A 244 15.58 -5.66 18.18
CA ASN A 244 14.22 -5.51 18.67
C ASN A 244 13.35 -4.69 17.73
N ARG A 245 12.04 -4.93 17.81
CA ARG A 245 11.02 -4.10 17.18
C ARG A 245 10.75 -2.89 18.07
N VAL A 246 11.01 -1.69 17.59
CA VAL A 246 10.96 -0.47 18.39
C VAL A 246 9.81 0.43 17.93
N ILE A 247 9.05 0.99 18.88
CA ILE A 247 8.06 2.05 18.59
C ILE A 247 8.49 3.33 19.30
N ALA A 248 8.78 4.37 18.52
CA ALA A 248 8.99 5.73 18.98
C ALA A 248 7.64 6.43 19.18
N THR A 249 7.36 6.79 20.42
CA THR A 249 6.12 7.49 20.82
C THR A 249 6.44 8.84 21.47
N ARG A 250 5.50 9.79 21.37
CA ARG A 250 5.60 11.13 22.00
C ARG A 250 4.91 11.19 23.37
N THR A 251 4.25 10.12 23.80
CA THR A 251 3.25 10.20 24.88
C THR A 251 3.88 10.35 26.26
N GLY A 252 3.96 11.60 26.73
CA GLY A 252 3.97 11.93 28.15
C GLY A 252 2.53 12.08 28.67
N THR A 253 2.15 11.28 29.67
CA THR A 253 1.09 11.66 30.62
C THR A 253 1.69 11.59 32.01
N LEU A 254 1.81 12.76 32.65
CA LEU A 254 2.24 12.91 34.04
C LEU A 254 1.10 12.41 34.94
N LEU A 255 1.10 11.12 35.25
CA LEU A 255 0.30 10.62 36.37
C LEU A 255 1.04 10.99 37.64
N GLY A 256 0.50 12.01 38.32
CA GLY A 256 0.89 12.33 39.68
C GLY A 256 0.80 11.08 40.54
N ALA A 257 1.95 10.49 40.82
CA ALA A 257 2.11 9.71 42.02
C ALA A 257 1.92 10.71 43.17
N ASP A 258 0.80 10.55 43.85
CA ASP A 258 0.53 11.16 45.13
C ASP A 258 1.65 10.77 46.10
N VAL A 259 2.70 11.58 46.12
CA VAL A 259 3.68 11.59 47.20
C VAL A 259 3.53 12.92 47.93
N LEU A 260 2.32 13.20 48.40
CA LEU A 260 2.19 14.05 49.57
C LEU A 260 2.68 13.26 50.80
N LYS A 261 3.92 13.58 51.22
CA LYS A 261 4.10 13.90 52.63
C LYS A 261 4.35 15.39 52.78
N GLY A 262 3.26 16.15 52.66
CA GLY A 262 3.06 17.42 53.35
C GLY A 262 3.80 18.63 52.79
N LYS A 263 3.17 19.34 51.86
CA LYS A 263 2.85 20.79 51.88
C LYS A 263 2.38 21.20 50.49
N LYS A 264 1.36 22.06 50.46
CA LYS A 264 0.57 22.52 49.31
C LYS A 264 1.37 22.59 47.99
N ALA A 265 1.11 21.65 47.09
CA ALA A 265 1.48 21.76 45.68
C ALA A 265 0.42 22.63 44.99
N THR A 266 0.82 23.78 44.47
CA THR A 266 0.01 24.53 43.51
C THR A 266 0.16 23.83 42.16
N LEU A 267 -0.94 23.31 41.63
CA LEU A 267 -1.01 22.80 40.26
C LEU A 267 -0.64 23.93 39.29
N LEU A 268 0.53 23.83 38.68
CA LEU A 268 0.86 24.55 37.47
C LEU A 268 0.52 23.64 36.29
N THR A 269 -0.69 23.79 35.79
CA THR A 269 -1.06 23.27 34.48
C THR A 269 -0.49 24.22 33.46
N VAL A 270 0.68 23.90 32.88
CA VAL A 270 1.09 24.54 31.63
C VAL A 270 0.29 23.85 30.53
N ASP A 271 -0.77 24.53 30.10
CA ASP A 271 -1.52 24.13 28.93
C ASP A 271 -0.64 24.34 27.70
N LEU A 272 0.01 23.26 27.24
CA LEU A 272 0.75 23.22 25.97
C LEU A 272 -0.19 23.21 24.75
N LEU A 273 -1.51 23.34 24.94
CA LEU A 273 -2.50 23.37 23.87
C LEU A 273 -3.08 24.77 23.69
N LYS A 274 -2.24 25.69 23.24
CA LYS A 274 -2.68 26.85 22.42
C LYS A 274 -1.49 27.46 21.71
N TYR A 275 -0.96 26.73 20.73
CA TYR A 275 -0.08 27.31 19.72
C TYR A 275 -0.41 26.72 18.37
N LYS A 276 -0.72 27.61 17.42
CA LYS A 276 -1.09 27.29 16.04
C LYS A 276 0.09 26.68 15.29
N ASP A 277 -0.27 25.77 14.40
CA ASP A 277 0.56 25.05 13.42
C ASP A 277 1.62 25.92 12.73
N ASP A 278 2.77 25.30 12.44
CA ASP A 278 3.08 24.87 11.06
C ASP A 278 4.21 23.81 11.04
N LYS A 279 3.78 22.54 10.96
CA LYS A 279 4.51 21.25 10.79
C LYS A 279 5.46 20.77 11.91
N PRO A 280 4.94 19.99 12.88
CA PRO A 280 5.76 19.39 13.93
C PRO A 280 6.43 18.09 13.46
N THR A 281 7.71 18.10 13.10
CA THR A 281 8.49 16.85 13.02
C THR A 281 8.64 16.27 14.42
N ASN A 282 8.16 15.04 14.68
CA ASN A 282 8.15 14.47 16.03
C ASN A 282 9.39 13.60 16.31
N VAL A 283 9.90 12.91 15.28
CA VAL A 283 11.08 12.04 15.38
C VAL A 283 12.07 12.41 14.28
N VAL A 284 13.34 12.57 14.63
CA VAL A 284 14.42 12.74 13.67
C VAL A 284 15.30 11.49 13.72
N ILE A 285 15.39 10.80 12.59
CA ILE A 285 16.36 9.73 12.32
C ILE A 285 17.55 10.44 11.70
N ASP A 286 18.58 10.66 12.52
CA ASP A 286 19.77 11.41 12.12
C ASP A 286 21.02 10.54 12.24
N GLY A 287 21.94 10.70 11.29
CA GLY A 287 23.25 10.04 11.26
C GLY A 287 24.36 10.94 11.82
N GLY A 288 24.02 11.82 12.77
CA GLY A 288 24.91 12.86 13.30
C GLY A 288 25.99 12.37 14.27
N PHE A 289 27.08 13.14 14.34
CA PHE A 289 28.31 12.89 15.11
C PHE A 289 28.25 13.45 16.54
N GLU A 290 27.11 13.46 17.24
CA GLU A 290 27.13 13.98 18.61
C GLU A 290 27.76 12.99 19.59
N GLY A 291 29.10 13.04 19.63
CA GLY A 291 29.88 12.60 20.78
C GLY A 291 29.43 13.38 22.02
N PHE A 292 29.12 12.65 23.08
CA PHE A 292 28.80 13.24 24.37
C PHE A 292 30.04 13.96 24.93
N LYS A 293 29.94 15.27 25.14
CA LYS A 293 31.00 16.06 25.78
C LYS A 293 30.67 16.24 27.26
N LEU A 294 31.48 15.66 28.14
CA LEU A 294 31.47 15.96 29.56
C LEU A 294 32.61 16.94 29.86
N LEU A 295 32.30 18.15 30.33
CA LEU A 295 33.28 19.17 30.73
C LEU A 295 34.34 19.53 29.66
N GLY A 296 33.94 19.55 28.37
CA GLY A 296 34.85 19.92 27.28
C GLY A 296 35.78 18.80 26.78
N ILE A 297 35.68 17.60 27.35
CA ILE A 297 36.40 16.42 26.87
C ILE A 297 35.46 15.61 25.96
N PRO A 298 35.80 15.37 24.67
CA PRO A 298 35.04 14.49 23.81
C PRO A 298 35.19 13.03 24.28
N ILE A 299 34.10 12.39 24.68
CA ILE A 299 34.08 10.98 25.05
C ILE A 299 33.32 10.22 23.95
N GLY A 300 34.07 9.68 22.99
CA GLY A 300 33.57 8.82 21.91
C GLY A 300 33.47 9.51 20.55
N SER A 301 33.87 8.79 19.50
CA SER A 301 33.86 9.21 18.10
C SER A 301 33.09 8.22 17.23
N GLY A 302 32.45 8.74 16.18
CA GLY A 302 32.15 8.02 14.94
C GLY A 302 30.87 7.18 14.97
N TYR A 303 29.80 7.72 14.37
CA TYR A 303 28.64 6.93 13.97
C TYR A 303 28.32 7.27 12.52
N ARG A 304 28.04 6.26 11.70
CA ARG A 304 27.88 6.46 10.25
C ARG A 304 26.65 5.75 9.67
N ASP A 305 26.26 4.60 10.20
CA ASP A 305 25.22 3.74 9.60
C ASP A 305 24.40 2.98 10.66
N ILE A 306 23.11 2.67 10.38
CA ILE A 306 22.21 1.92 11.30
C ILE A 306 21.31 0.96 10.52
N ASN A 307 21.25 -0.31 10.95
CA ASN A 307 20.31 -1.31 10.44
C ASN A 307 19.17 -1.55 11.45
N PHE A 308 18.05 -0.89 11.27
CA PHE A 308 16.87 -1.11 12.11
C PHE A 308 16.22 -2.45 11.76
N LEU A 309 15.94 -3.28 12.77
CA LEU A 309 15.13 -4.48 12.58
C LEU A 309 13.70 -4.07 12.20
N LYS A 310 13.01 -3.31 13.05
CA LYS A 310 11.69 -2.74 12.74
C LYS A 310 11.51 -1.44 13.52
N LEU A 311 11.09 -0.38 12.86
CA LEU A 311 10.91 0.93 13.51
C LEU A 311 9.50 1.47 13.27
N GLY A 312 8.75 1.74 14.33
CA GLY A 312 7.48 2.46 14.31
C GLY A 312 7.65 3.88 14.83
N VAL A 313 6.96 4.85 14.23
CA VAL A 313 6.93 6.25 14.61
C VAL A 313 5.47 6.70 14.65
N MET A 314 4.97 7.03 15.84
CA MET A 314 3.56 7.45 16.03
C MET A 314 3.25 8.87 15.50
N GLY A 315 4.26 9.61 15.07
CA GLY A 315 4.16 11.00 14.64
C GLY A 315 4.76 11.25 13.27
N ASN A 316 5.11 12.52 13.00
CA ASN A 316 5.89 12.87 11.81
C ASN A 316 7.35 12.42 12.00
N ALA A 317 7.99 11.99 10.91
CA ALA A 317 9.39 11.59 10.89
C ALA A 317 10.20 12.45 9.92
N LEU A 318 11.48 12.66 10.24
CA LEU A 318 12.49 13.22 9.34
C LEU A 318 13.68 12.28 9.30
N ILE A 319 14.05 11.80 8.12
CA ILE A 319 15.32 11.10 7.88
C ILE A 319 16.27 12.10 7.23
N GLN A 320 17.41 12.38 7.86
CA GLN A 320 18.38 13.32 7.32
C GLN A 320 19.81 12.89 7.57
N GLN A 321 20.73 13.47 6.80
CA GLN A 321 22.14 13.50 7.15
C GLN A 321 22.43 14.79 7.91
N ASP A 322 22.91 14.68 9.14
CA ASP A 322 23.45 15.82 9.87
C ASP A 322 24.64 16.44 9.09
N LYS A 323 24.62 17.76 8.97
CA LYS A 323 25.71 18.56 8.40
C LYS A 323 26.29 19.57 9.39
N TYR A 324 25.99 19.46 10.68
CA TYR A 324 26.47 20.42 11.68
C TYR A 324 27.98 20.66 11.56
N GLU A 325 28.34 21.92 11.35
CA GLU A 325 29.64 22.38 10.86
C GLU A 325 30.79 22.32 11.89
N TRP A 326 30.73 21.48 12.93
CA TRP A 326 31.72 21.51 14.01
C TRP A 326 32.84 20.48 13.83
N ASP A 327 33.59 20.61 12.76
CA ASP A 327 35.00 20.21 12.78
C ASP A 327 35.83 21.39 12.28
N PHE A 328 36.82 21.82 13.07
CA PHE A 328 37.82 22.81 12.68
C PHE A 328 38.59 22.39 11.40
N ASN A 329 38.42 21.14 10.95
CA ASN A 329 38.97 20.61 9.69
C ASN A 329 37.93 20.28 8.60
N GLY A 330 36.62 20.46 8.84
CA GLY A 330 35.59 20.43 7.79
C GLY A 330 35.37 19.10 7.02
N LYS A 331 35.80 17.95 7.54
CA LYS A 331 35.88 16.70 6.74
C LYS A 331 34.64 15.80 6.72
N ASP A 332 33.61 16.01 7.54
CA ASP A 332 32.47 15.08 7.60
C ASP A 332 31.36 15.35 6.56
N ARG A 333 31.54 16.34 5.68
CA ARG A 333 30.50 16.80 4.74
C ARG A 333 30.25 15.88 3.53
N SER A 334 31.13 14.92 3.25
CA SER A 334 31.07 14.08 2.04
C SER A 334 30.49 12.69 2.25
N ASP A 335 30.53 12.17 3.48
CA ASP A 335 30.34 10.74 3.71
C ASP A 335 28.85 10.40 3.70
N MET A 336 28.45 9.48 2.81
CA MET A 336 27.08 8.99 2.71
C MET A 336 26.65 8.32 4.02
N ARG A 337 25.40 8.51 4.45
CA ARG A 337 24.83 7.87 5.64
C ARG A 337 23.84 6.78 5.25
N THR A 338 24.01 5.57 5.76
CA THR A 338 23.19 4.40 5.42
C THR A 338 22.20 4.08 6.52
N PHE A 339 20.92 3.97 6.16
CA PHE A 339 19.88 3.43 7.04
C PHE A 339 19.16 2.29 6.34
N ALA A 340 19.13 1.11 6.95
CA ALA A 340 18.33 -0.01 6.47
C ALA A 340 17.19 -0.33 7.44
N PHE A 341 16.03 -0.72 6.91
CA PHE A 341 14.85 -1.13 7.68
C PHE A 341 14.47 -2.57 7.31
N VAL A 342 14.99 -3.55 8.04
CA VAL A 342 14.95 -4.98 7.69
C VAL A 342 13.51 -5.53 7.62
N GLU A 343 12.70 -5.26 8.64
CA GLU A 343 11.26 -5.54 8.69
C GLU A 343 10.40 -4.27 8.48
N GLY A 344 11.03 -3.15 8.12
CA GLY A 344 10.37 -1.92 7.71
C GLY A 344 10.31 -0.77 8.73
N LEU A 345 10.06 0.43 8.20
CA LEU A 345 9.79 1.69 8.90
C LEU A 345 8.31 2.05 8.77
N TYR A 346 7.66 2.38 9.87
CA TYR A 346 6.22 2.69 9.93
C TYR A 346 6.00 4.07 10.51
N VAL A 347 5.55 5.03 9.69
CA VAL A 347 5.32 6.42 10.10
C VAL A 347 3.82 6.70 10.10
N ASN A 348 3.26 6.95 11.27
CA ASN A 348 1.83 7.17 11.46
C ASN A 348 1.32 8.51 10.92
N LYS A 349 2.22 9.46 10.66
CA LYS A 349 1.89 10.74 10.02
C LYS A 349 2.71 10.93 8.75
N SER A 350 3.27 12.12 8.54
CA SER A 350 4.06 12.47 7.38
C SER A 350 5.55 12.14 7.59
N LEU A 351 6.24 11.78 6.51
CA LEU A 351 7.68 11.53 6.49
C LEU A 351 8.38 12.52 5.56
N VAL A 352 9.45 13.14 6.04
CA VAL A 352 10.37 13.91 5.22
C VAL A 352 11.68 13.12 5.07
N ILE A 353 12.12 12.88 3.85
CA ILE A 353 13.43 12.30 3.55
C ILE A 353 14.30 13.41 2.97
N GLY A 354 15.30 13.79 3.76
CA GLY A 354 16.16 14.92 3.51
C GLY A 354 15.56 16.24 3.96
N ASP A 355 16.35 17.02 4.70
CA ASP A 355 16.10 18.44 5.00
C ASP A 355 17.36 19.11 5.58
N SER A 356 18.52 18.91 4.96
CA SER A 356 19.76 19.40 5.57
C SER A 356 19.88 20.93 5.47
N LYS A 357 20.11 21.59 6.61
CA LYS A 357 20.63 22.96 6.66
C LYS A 357 22.01 22.93 5.99
N GLY A 358 22.18 23.59 4.84
CA GLY A 358 23.48 23.62 4.15
C GLY A 358 23.62 22.72 2.90
N GLY A 359 22.53 22.44 2.18
CA GLY A 359 22.57 21.83 0.84
C GLY A 359 21.89 20.47 0.75
N ALA A 360 22.20 19.68 -0.28
CA ALA A 360 21.66 18.31 -0.40
C ALA A 360 22.45 17.34 0.49
N GLY A 361 21.78 16.61 1.39
CA GLY A 361 22.40 15.52 2.17
C GLY A 361 22.62 14.28 1.30
N ASN A 362 23.59 13.44 1.63
CA ASN A 362 23.85 12.16 0.96
C ASN A 362 23.33 11.04 1.85
N LEU A 363 22.19 10.46 1.48
CA LEU A 363 21.58 9.35 2.19
C LEU A 363 21.63 8.09 1.35
N GLN A 364 21.76 6.95 2.01
CA GLN A 364 21.56 5.65 1.43
C GLN A 364 20.48 4.91 2.22
N LEU A 365 19.42 4.45 1.55
CA LEU A 365 18.29 3.80 2.21
C LEU A 365 17.96 2.45 1.58
N ARG A 366 17.49 1.51 2.42
CA ARG A 366 16.95 0.20 2.02
C ARG A 366 15.80 -0.23 2.94
N GLY A 367 14.90 -1.05 2.42
CA GLY A 367 13.82 -1.69 3.17
C GLY A 367 12.46 -1.10 2.83
N ASP A 368 11.43 -1.58 3.53
CA ASP A 368 10.07 -1.07 3.38
C ASP A 368 9.84 0.14 4.25
N ILE A 369 9.21 1.17 3.71
CA ILE A 369 8.81 2.38 4.43
C ILE A 369 7.32 2.61 4.19
N GLN A 370 6.54 2.70 5.26
CA GLN A 370 5.13 3.02 5.23
C GLN A 370 4.89 4.40 5.86
N VAL A 371 4.05 5.21 5.24
CA VAL A 371 3.71 6.58 5.64
C VAL A 371 2.20 6.76 5.54
N ASN A 372 1.52 7.04 6.64
CA ASN A 372 0.05 7.15 6.67
C ASN A 372 -0.47 8.52 6.19
N GLU A 373 0.37 9.55 6.12
CA GLU A 373 0.03 10.85 5.51
C GLU A 373 0.96 11.09 4.31
N ASP A 374 1.63 12.25 4.25
CA ASP A 374 2.42 12.66 3.09
C ASP A 374 3.89 12.23 3.20
N LEU A 375 4.49 11.88 2.07
CA LEU A 375 5.94 11.69 1.90
C LEU A 375 6.54 12.86 1.13
N ILE A 376 7.61 13.46 1.66
CA ILE A 376 8.35 14.54 0.98
C ILE A 376 9.83 14.18 0.90
N VAL A 377 10.36 14.01 -0.31
CA VAL A 377 11.79 13.81 -0.55
C VAL A 377 12.40 15.14 -1.01
N SER A 378 13.19 15.80 -0.15
CA SER A 378 13.72 17.15 -0.41
C SER A 378 15.18 17.30 -0.03
N LYS A 379 15.96 18.10 -0.76
CA LYS A 379 17.37 18.43 -0.44
C LYS A 379 18.21 17.19 -0.11
N VAL A 380 18.16 16.16 -0.93
CA VAL A 380 18.88 14.91 -0.70
C VAL A 380 19.34 14.26 -1.99
N ASN A 381 20.56 13.74 -2.00
CA ASN A 381 21.07 12.75 -2.93
C ASN A 381 20.85 11.37 -2.29
N LEU A 382 19.68 10.79 -2.58
CA LEU A 382 19.27 9.50 -2.09
C LEU A 382 19.83 8.39 -2.99
N THR A 383 20.58 7.47 -2.40
CA THR A 383 21.02 6.22 -3.02
C THR A 383 20.18 5.07 -2.47
N VAL A 384 19.55 4.28 -3.32
CA VAL A 384 18.91 3.03 -2.89
C VAL A 384 19.97 1.95 -2.87
N GLY A 385 20.27 1.42 -1.68
CA GLY A 385 21.39 0.52 -1.48
C GLY A 385 21.65 0.16 -0.01
N ASP A 386 22.58 -0.76 0.20
CA ASP A 386 23.20 -1.05 1.49
C ASP A 386 24.73 -0.98 1.39
N LEU A 387 25.45 -0.98 2.53
CA LEU A 387 26.90 -1.08 2.54
C LEU A 387 27.35 -2.41 1.93
N ASP A 388 28.54 -2.45 1.33
CA ASP A 388 29.05 -3.66 0.65
C ASP A 388 29.10 -4.89 1.59
N GLU A 389 29.40 -4.67 2.87
CA GLU A 389 29.46 -5.72 3.88
C GLU A 389 28.09 -6.34 4.22
N TYR A 390 27.02 -5.55 4.14
CA TYR A 390 25.65 -6.02 4.37
C TYR A 390 25.05 -6.58 3.08
N GLU A 391 25.39 -6.00 1.92
CA GLU A 391 24.94 -6.46 0.60
C GLU A 391 25.23 -7.94 0.36
N ALA A 392 26.37 -8.45 0.84
CA ALA A 392 26.72 -9.87 0.70
C ALA A 392 25.77 -10.84 1.42
N LYS A 393 24.98 -10.35 2.39
CA LYS A 393 24.02 -11.14 3.18
C LYS A 393 22.59 -10.98 2.68
N LEU A 394 22.33 -10.04 1.77
CA LEU A 394 21.01 -9.74 1.25
C LEU A 394 20.56 -10.79 0.25
N LYS A 395 19.31 -11.21 0.38
CA LYS A 395 18.62 -12.03 -0.62
C LYS A 395 18.00 -11.12 -1.68
N PRO A 396 17.66 -11.64 -2.88
CA PRO A 396 17.02 -10.84 -3.93
C PRO A 396 15.82 -10.00 -3.45
N GLU A 397 15.03 -10.56 -2.53
CA GLU A 397 13.91 -9.91 -1.86
C GLU A 397 14.30 -8.85 -0.81
N ASP A 398 15.57 -8.47 -0.67
CA ASP A 398 16.01 -7.38 0.20
C ASP A 398 16.51 -6.16 -0.60
N TYR A 399 16.69 -6.29 -1.92
CA TYR A 399 17.28 -5.26 -2.79
C TYR A 399 16.26 -4.20 -3.24
N TYR A 400 15.43 -3.72 -2.33
CA TYR A 400 14.49 -2.64 -2.65
C TYR A 400 14.41 -1.58 -1.58
N LEU A 401 13.97 -0.40 -2.01
CA LEU A 401 13.36 0.60 -1.16
C LEU A 401 11.91 0.74 -1.63
N ASN A 402 10.98 0.11 -0.93
CA ASN A 402 9.55 0.28 -1.19
C ASN A 402 9.02 1.37 -0.27
N GLN A 403 8.25 2.28 -0.82
CA GLN A 403 7.61 3.36 -0.07
C GLN A 403 6.10 3.29 -0.30
N PHE A 404 5.34 3.00 0.75
CA PHE A 404 3.89 2.90 0.73
C PHE A 404 3.29 4.13 1.44
N VAL A 405 2.59 4.98 0.69
CA VAL A 405 2.14 6.29 1.16
C VAL A 405 0.61 6.40 1.04
N SER A 406 -0.09 6.62 2.15
CA SER A 406 -1.55 6.79 2.12
C SER A 406 -1.97 8.20 1.71
N GLY A 407 -1.11 9.21 1.91
CA GLY A 407 -1.30 10.57 1.42
C GLY A 407 -0.61 10.81 0.07
N ASN A 408 -0.10 12.01 -0.16
CA ASN A 408 0.64 12.37 -1.36
C ASN A 408 2.14 12.12 -1.19
N ALA A 409 2.81 11.77 -2.27
CA ALA A 409 4.27 11.70 -2.29
C ALA A 409 4.84 12.77 -3.22
N THR A 410 5.84 13.52 -2.75
CA THR A 410 6.49 14.58 -3.53
C THR A 410 8.00 14.40 -3.53
N ILE A 411 8.59 14.22 -4.71
CA ILE A 411 10.03 14.31 -4.94
C ILE A 411 10.32 15.73 -5.43
N LYS A 412 11.03 16.52 -4.63
CA LYS A 412 11.33 17.92 -4.96
C LYS A 412 12.45 18.08 -5.98
N SER A 413 12.41 19.19 -6.71
CA SER A 413 13.43 19.61 -7.70
C SER A 413 14.86 19.76 -7.18
N ASN A 414 15.08 19.71 -5.87
CA ASN A 414 16.39 19.74 -5.22
C ASN A 414 16.83 18.39 -4.65
N SER A 415 16.16 17.31 -5.06
CA SER A 415 16.49 15.93 -4.70
C SER A 415 17.00 15.14 -5.90
N CYS A 416 17.82 14.14 -5.64
CA CYS A 416 18.28 13.16 -6.61
C CYS A 416 18.06 11.78 -6.03
N ILE A 417 17.52 10.86 -6.83
CA ILE A 417 17.29 9.47 -6.42
C ILE A 417 18.00 8.58 -7.43
N LYS A 418 18.90 7.73 -6.96
CA LYS A 418 19.63 6.76 -7.79
C LYS A 418 19.68 5.42 -7.08
N THR A 419 19.85 4.34 -7.83
CA THR A 419 20.17 3.03 -7.26
C THR A 419 21.69 2.86 -7.21
N LYS A 420 22.20 2.15 -6.19
CA LYS A 420 23.64 1.87 -6.05
C LYS A 420 24.18 1.04 -7.22
N ASN A 421 23.41 0.04 -7.63
CA ASN A 421 23.69 -0.84 -8.76
C ASN A 421 22.36 -1.42 -9.31
N TYR A 422 22.44 -2.26 -10.34
CA TYR A 422 21.27 -2.84 -11.01
C TYR A 422 20.52 -3.89 -10.18
N LYS A 423 21.01 -4.30 -9.01
CA LYS A 423 20.26 -5.22 -8.16
C LYS A 423 19.16 -4.48 -7.40
N TYR A 424 19.40 -3.21 -7.06
CA TYR A 424 18.51 -2.41 -6.25
C TYR A 424 17.36 -1.80 -7.05
N SER A 425 16.16 -1.80 -6.46
CA SER A 425 14.96 -1.21 -7.05
C SER A 425 14.37 -0.13 -6.15
N TYR A 426 14.00 1.01 -6.73
CA TYR A 426 13.22 2.04 -6.03
C TYR A 426 11.75 1.92 -6.41
N ARG A 427 10.86 1.83 -5.43
CA ARG A 427 9.41 1.69 -5.67
C ARG A 427 8.64 2.62 -4.75
N LEU A 428 7.74 3.41 -5.34
CA LEU A 428 6.90 4.38 -4.63
C LEU A 428 5.44 4.14 -4.99
N PHE A 429 4.64 3.77 -3.99
CA PHE A 429 3.21 3.50 -4.07
C PHE A 429 2.46 4.54 -3.25
N SER A 430 1.46 5.18 -3.84
CA SER A 430 0.71 6.28 -3.21
C SER A 430 -0.80 6.15 -3.45
N HIS A 431 -1.63 6.24 -2.41
CA HIS A 431 -3.08 6.46 -2.60
C HIS A 431 -3.36 7.89 -3.09
N GLY A 432 -2.61 8.86 -2.58
CA GLY A 432 -2.64 10.22 -3.08
C GLY A 432 -1.91 10.37 -4.41
N LYS A 433 -1.57 11.61 -4.71
CA LYS A 433 -0.87 11.98 -5.93
C LYS A 433 0.65 11.83 -5.74
N ILE A 434 1.36 11.28 -6.73
CA ILE A 434 2.82 11.37 -6.81
C ILE A 434 3.19 12.62 -7.61
N THR A 435 4.05 13.49 -7.07
CA THR A 435 4.60 14.65 -7.79
C THR A 435 6.10 14.51 -7.95
N ILE A 436 6.61 14.57 -9.19
CA ILE A 436 8.03 14.50 -9.51
C ILE A 436 8.53 15.85 -10.04
N GLU A 437 9.25 16.52 -9.16
CA GLU A 437 10.13 17.69 -9.29
C GLU A 437 11.36 17.51 -10.20
N ASN A 438 11.41 17.84 -11.49
CA ASN A 438 12.65 17.65 -12.26
C ASN A 438 13.82 18.45 -11.64
N ASN A 439 14.86 17.73 -11.21
CA ASN A 439 16.14 18.29 -10.80
C ASN A 439 17.08 18.34 -12.01
N PRO A 440 17.49 19.53 -12.49
CA PRO A 440 18.37 19.64 -13.65
C PRO A 440 19.72 18.94 -13.50
N ASN A 441 20.19 18.72 -12.26
CA ASN A 441 21.45 18.04 -11.97
C ASN A 441 21.27 16.52 -11.80
N CYS A 442 20.03 16.04 -11.80
CA CYS A 442 19.65 14.64 -11.63
C CYS A 442 18.32 14.39 -12.34
N SER A 443 18.33 14.51 -13.66
CA SER A 443 17.12 14.44 -14.49
C SER A 443 16.73 13.01 -14.87
N VAL A 444 17.38 11.99 -14.31
CA VAL A 444 17.13 10.57 -14.60
C VAL A 444 16.65 9.90 -13.33
N TYR A 445 15.41 9.43 -13.34
CA TYR A 445 14.79 8.74 -12.21
C TYR A 445 14.55 7.29 -12.58
N GLY A 446 15.13 6.37 -11.80
CA GLY A 446 14.92 4.93 -11.95
C GLY A 446 13.94 4.42 -10.89
N GLY A 447 12.87 3.73 -11.27
CA GLY A 447 11.94 3.13 -10.31
C GLY A 447 10.55 2.78 -10.84
N LEU A 448 9.76 2.15 -9.97
CA LEU A 448 8.33 1.96 -10.14
C LEU A 448 7.57 3.02 -9.35
N PHE A 449 6.69 3.75 -10.02
CA PHE A 449 5.83 4.76 -9.40
C PHE A 449 4.38 4.38 -9.65
N TYR A 450 3.64 4.10 -8.58
CA TYR A 450 2.21 3.82 -8.64
C TYR A 450 1.44 4.87 -7.84
N ALA A 451 0.43 5.50 -8.43
CA ALA A 451 -0.41 6.47 -7.75
C ALA A 451 -1.88 6.32 -8.13
N GLN A 452 -2.74 6.12 -7.12
CA GLN A 452 -4.18 6.02 -7.34
C GLN A 452 -4.79 7.35 -7.79
N ASN A 453 -4.35 8.48 -7.20
CA ASN A 453 -4.81 9.83 -7.60
C ASN A 453 -3.88 10.50 -8.64
N GLY A 454 -3.15 9.68 -9.41
CA GLY A 454 -2.33 10.15 -10.53
C GLY A 454 -0.90 10.56 -10.19
N ILE A 455 -0.11 10.69 -11.24
CA ILE A 455 1.32 11.02 -11.21
C ILE A 455 1.51 12.31 -12.00
N ASP A 456 2.09 13.33 -11.37
CA ASP A 456 2.36 14.64 -12.00
C ASP A 456 3.84 14.90 -12.09
N ILE A 457 4.34 14.94 -13.31
CA ILE A 457 5.73 15.17 -13.65
C ILE A 457 5.88 16.63 -14.04
N LYS A 458 6.65 17.39 -13.26
CA LYS A 458 6.96 18.78 -13.55
C LYS A 458 8.35 18.85 -14.14
N THR A 459 8.45 19.11 -15.43
CA THR A 459 9.72 19.12 -16.18
C THR A 459 10.57 20.33 -15.84
N ASN A 460 9.95 21.38 -15.30
CA ASN A 460 10.57 22.67 -15.02
C ASN A 460 11.29 23.24 -16.25
N GLY A 461 10.74 22.97 -17.45
CA GLY A 461 11.26 23.42 -18.73
C GLY A 461 12.48 22.65 -19.25
N LYS A 462 12.94 21.59 -18.56
CA LYS A 462 14.08 20.77 -18.96
C LYS A 462 13.68 19.30 -19.16
N PRO A 463 14.42 18.53 -19.99
CA PRO A 463 14.17 17.11 -20.13
C PRO A 463 14.27 16.36 -18.80
N ILE A 464 13.38 15.39 -18.61
CA ILE A 464 13.35 14.42 -17.51
C ILE A 464 13.23 13.02 -18.13
N THR A 465 14.02 12.09 -17.62
CA THR A 465 14.01 10.69 -18.03
C THR A 465 13.48 9.84 -16.89
N ILE A 466 12.46 9.04 -17.17
CA ILE A 466 11.96 8.02 -16.25
C ILE A 466 12.35 6.64 -16.80
N ASN A 467 13.15 5.90 -16.05
CA ASN A 467 13.53 4.51 -16.33
C ASN A 467 12.73 3.59 -15.39
N GLY A 468 11.72 2.89 -15.89
CA GLY A 468 10.89 2.01 -15.07
C GLY A 468 9.39 2.14 -15.36
N ALA A 469 8.55 2.00 -14.35
CA ALA A 469 7.10 1.94 -14.49
C ALA A 469 6.39 3.18 -13.94
N LEU A 470 5.44 3.72 -14.70
CA LEU A 470 4.47 4.72 -14.25
C LEU A 470 3.07 4.09 -14.29
N LEU A 471 2.48 3.85 -13.13
CA LEU A 471 1.21 3.16 -12.97
C LEU A 471 0.19 4.11 -12.32
N GLY A 472 -0.63 4.77 -13.13
CA GLY A 472 -1.57 5.79 -12.67
C GLY A 472 -1.91 6.79 -13.77
N ASP A 473 -2.80 7.74 -13.52
CA ASP A 473 -3.08 8.84 -14.46
C ASP A 473 -1.89 9.79 -14.50
N VAL A 474 -1.14 9.80 -15.60
CA VAL A 474 0.09 10.58 -15.73
C VAL A 474 -0.20 11.93 -16.39
N THR A 475 0.20 13.02 -15.73
CA THR A 475 0.26 14.37 -16.29
C THR A 475 1.70 14.88 -16.35
N ILE A 476 2.03 15.62 -17.40
CA ILE A 476 3.34 16.24 -17.61
C ILE A 476 3.11 17.73 -17.79
N ASP A 477 3.61 18.55 -16.87
CA ASP A 477 3.36 19.99 -16.83
C ASP A 477 1.86 20.35 -16.95
N GLY A 478 0.99 19.52 -16.36
CA GLY A 478 -0.47 19.69 -16.39
C GLY A 478 -1.19 19.15 -17.64
N VAL A 479 -0.48 18.54 -18.59
CA VAL A 479 -1.06 17.89 -19.79
C VAL A 479 -1.07 16.38 -19.61
N THR A 480 -2.15 15.69 -19.96
CA THR A 480 -2.22 14.22 -19.84
C THR A 480 -1.24 13.54 -20.80
N LEU A 481 -0.69 12.38 -20.40
CA LEU A 481 0.36 11.67 -21.16
C LEU A 481 -0.06 11.34 -22.61
N ASP A 482 -1.32 11.02 -22.86
CA ASP A 482 -1.88 10.74 -24.20
C ASP A 482 -1.94 11.98 -25.10
N GLN A 483 -1.99 13.18 -24.51
CA GLN A 483 -2.03 14.46 -25.22
C GLN A 483 -0.66 15.14 -25.29
N TYR A 484 0.33 14.60 -24.60
CA TYR A 484 1.64 15.21 -24.48
C TYR A 484 2.48 14.98 -25.75
N SER A 485 2.74 16.05 -26.50
CA SER A 485 3.58 16.04 -27.71
C SER A 485 4.99 16.59 -27.49
N GLY A 486 5.37 16.91 -26.25
CA GLY A 486 6.67 17.48 -25.92
C GLY A 486 7.79 16.44 -25.95
N ASN A 487 9.03 16.92 -26.13
CA ASN A 487 10.24 16.09 -26.03
C ASN A 487 10.89 16.16 -24.63
N ARG A 488 10.18 16.70 -23.63
CA ARG A 488 10.76 16.90 -22.29
C ARG A 488 10.57 15.69 -21.39
N LEU A 489 9.68 14.75 -21.70
CA LEU A 489 9.65 13.45 -21.05
C LEU A 489 10.31 12.42 -21.97
N ILE A 490 11.36 11.78 -21.47
CA ILE A 490 11.93 10.57 -22.07
C ILE A 490 11.49 9.41 -21.18
N TYR A 491 10.56 8.60 -21.68
CA TYR A 491 10.09 7.44 -20.93
C TYR A 491 10.70 6.16 -21.49
N ASN A 492 11.62 5.56 -20.72
CA ASN A 492 12.34 4.37 -21.12
C ASN A 492 11.74 3.14 -20.45
N HIS A 493 11.02 2.35 -21.24
CA HIS A 493 10.71 0.97 -20.91
C HIS A 493 11.92 0.10 -21.23
N ASP A 494 12.94 0.06 -20.36
CA ASP A 494 14.05 -0.88 -20.54
C ASP A 494 13.68 -2.28 -20.01
N PRO A 495 13.41 -3.27 -20.89
CA PRO A 495 13.08 -4.63 -20.47
C PRO A 495 14.27 -5.34 -19.79
N ASN A 496 15.50 -4.83 -19.93
CA ASN A 496 16.68 -5.40 -19.29
C ASN A 496 16.83 -4.98 -17.82
N LEU A 497 15.93 -4.14 -17.30
CA LEU A 497 15.86 -3.77 -15.89
C LEU A 497 14.60 -4.37 -15.24
N PRO A 498 14.40 -5.71 -15.27
CA PRO A 498 13.15 -6.35 -14.86
C PRO A 498 12.77 -6.06 -13.39
N TYR A 499 13.75 -5.82 -12.53
CA TYR A 499 13.57 -5.47 -11.13
C TYR A 499 12.87 -4.12 -10.90
N LEU A 500 12.91 -3.21 -11.88
CA LEU A 500 12.21 -1.91 -11.83
C LEU A 500 10.71 -2.03 -12.14
N TYR A 501 10.23 -3.20 -12.57
CA TYR A 501 8.84 -3.43 -12.93
C TYR A 501 8.17 -4.47 -12.04
N GLN A 502 8.88 -5.02 -11.06
CA GLN A 502 8.36 -6.08 -10.21
C GLN A 502 7.38 -5.54 -9.17
N ILE A 503 6.14 -6.03 -9.23
CA ILE A 503 5.09 -5.84 -8.24
C ILE A 503 4.94 -7.15 -7.46
N PRO A 504 5.03 -7.13 -6.11
CA PRO A 504 4.69 -8.29 -5.28
C PRO A 504 3.24 -8.75 -5.52
N LEU A 505 3.01 -10.05 -5.60
CA LEU A 505 1.67 -10.58 -5.89
C LEU A 505 0.67 -10.36 -4.77
N ASP A 506 1.15 -10.33 -3.52
CA ASP A 506 0.37 -10.00 -2.34
C ASP A 506 -0.11 -8.54 -2.32
N THR A 507 0.53 -7.64 -3.06
CA THR A 507 0.05 -6.25 -3.19
C THR A 507 -1.07 -6.11 -4.22
N LEU A 508 -1.53 -7.17 -4.87
CA LEU A 508 -2.55 -7.07 -5.92
C LEU A 508 -3.91 -7.51 -5.40
N LYS A 509 -4.90 -6.61 -5.49
CA LYS A 509 -6.31 -6.94 -5.27
C LYS A 509 -7.06 -6.97 -6.58
N TYR A 510 -8.05 -7.87 -6.64
CA TYR A 510 -9.06 -7.86 -7.70
C TYR A 510 -10.39 -7.39 -7.10
N LYS A 511 -11.01 -6.42 -7.75
CA LYS A 511 -12.29 -5.82 -7.33
C LYS A 511 -13.38 -6.20 -8.31
N ASN A 512 -14.46 -6.80 -7.82
CA ASN A 512 -15.68 -7.01 -8.60
C ASN A 512 -16.36 -5.65 -8.84
N LEU A 513 -16.58 -5.29 -10.11
CA LEU A 513 -17.20 -4.04 -10.55
C LEU A 513 -18.72 -4.12 -10.71
N GLY A 514 -19.31 -5.30 -10.53
CA GLY A 514 -20.74 -5.55 -10.65
C GLY A 514 -21.06 -6.77 -11.53
N ARG A 515 -22.31 -7.24 -11.39
CA ARG A 515 -22.86 -8.40 -12.10
C ARG A 515 -24.04 -7.98 -12.97
N LYS A 516 -24.18 -8.54 -14.18
CA LYS A 516 -25.27 -8.28 -15.13
C LYS A 516 -25.77 -9.58 -15.75
N PHE A 517 -27.06 -9.87 -15.58
CA PHE A 517 -27.71 -10.98 -16.29
C PHE A 517 -27.95 -10.57 -17.75
N LEU A 518 -27.75 -11.51 -18.68
CA LEU A 518 -28.11 -11.38 -20.09
C LEU A 518 -29.50 -11.94 -20.38
#